data_AF-A0A7W1QGG1-F1
#
_entry.id   AF-A0A7W1QGG1-F1
#
_cell.length_a   1.000
_cell.length_b   1.000
_cell.length_c   1.000
_cell.angle_alpha   90.00
_cell.angle_beta   90.00
_cell.angle_gamma   90.00
#
_symmetry.space_group_name_H-M   'P 1'
#
loop_
_entity.id
_entity.type
_entity.pdbx_description
1 polymer ?
#
loop_
_entity_poly.entity_id
_entity_poly.type
_entity_poly.pdbx_seq_one_letter_code
_entity_poly.pdbx_strand_id
1 'polypeptide(L)'
;MLLAGIPIVAVTGFLSYAAYVPSLGANNLVGDPGILDFYVFAWPTSPSWLYALTQGLHVTVGIALVPIVLVKLWATMPRLFEWPPVRSPAQALERLSLALLVGSTLFQFATGILNAQLYYPWHFSFLAAHFYGAWVFTAAFGLHAALKFPAMRRSLRERRVLDELR
;
A
#
# COMPACT_ATOMS: atom_id res chain seq x y z
N MET A 1 -13.56 5.88 2.52
CA MET A 1 -12.26 6.42 2.99
C MET A 1 -11.08 5.58 2.51
N LEU A 2 -10.90 4.30 2.88
CA LEU A 2 -9.75 3.49 2.42
C LEU A 2 -9.62 3.41 0.89
N LEU A 3 -10.75 3.28 0.18
CA LEU A 3 -10.79 3.20 -1.29
C LEU A 3 -10.12 4.40 -1.99
N ALA A 4 -10.17 5.59 -1.38
CA ALA A 4 -9.54 6.80 -1.93
C ALA A 4 -8.21 7.10 -1.22
N GLY A 5 -8.15 6.95 0.10
CA GLY A 5 -6.98 7.26 0.89
C GLY A 5 -5.78 6.37 0.58
N ILE A 6 -5.98 5.05 0.40
CA ILE A 6 -4.88 4.14 0.07
C ILE A 6 -4.24 4.51 -1.28
N PRO A 7 -5.01 4.70 -2.38
CA PRO A 7 -4.44 5.17 -3.63
C PRO A 7 -3.70 6.51 -3.51
N ILE A 8 -4.24 7.48 -2.76
CA ILE A 8 -3.56 8.76 -2.53
C ILE A 8 -2.19 8.52 -1.90
N VAL A 9 -2.13 7.80 -0.77
CA VAL A 9 -0.87 7.51 -0.06
C VAL A 9 0.09 6.73 -0.95
N ALA A 10 -0.37 5.69 -1.65
CA ALA A 10 0.49 4.88 -2.51
C ALA A 10 1.08 5.71 -3.67
N VAL A 11 0.23 6.45 -4.40
CA VAL A 11 0.67 7.28 -5.53
C VAL A 11 1.64 8.36 -5.06
N THR A 12 1.30 9.11 -4.01
CA THR A 12 2.21 10.17 -3.52
C THR A 12 3.52 9.61 -2.96
N GLY A 13 3.50 8.39 -2.40
CA GLY A 13 4.71 7.69 -1.94
C GLY A 13 5.63 7.29 -3.09
N PHE A 14 5.09 6.73 -4.17
CA PHE A 14 5.86 6.43 -5.37
C PHE A 14 6.36 7.70 -6.08
N LEU A 15 5.55 8.76 -6.11
CA LEU A 15 6.00 10.07 -6.59
C LEU A 15 7.13 10.64 -5.72
N SER A 16 7.14 10.39 -4.40
CA SER A 16 8.25 10.80 -3.55
C SER A 16 9.57 10.16 -3.98
N TYR A 17 9.59 8.90 -4.41
CA TYR A 17 10.79 8.28 -4.95
C TYR A 17 11.26 8.96 -6.25
N ALA A 18 10.33 9.23 -7.17
CA ALA A 18 10.63 9.97 -8.40
C ALA A 18 11.22 11.36 -8.13
N ALA A 19 10.74 12.04 -7.08
CA ALA A 19 11.19 13.37 -6.68
C ALA A 19 12.65 13.44 -6.21
N TYR A 20 13.24 12.31 -5.79
CA TYR A 20 14.68 12.24 -5.53
C TYR A 20 15.49 12.30 -6.83
N VAL A 21 14.91 11.98 -7.99
CA VAL A 21 15.63 11.84 -9.26
C VAL A 21 16.84 10.88 -9.10
N PRO A 22 16.57 9.58 -8.87
CA PRO A 22 17.61 8.60 -8.52
C PRO A 22 18.73 8.46 -9.57
N SER A 23 18.46 8.83 -10.82
CA SER A 23 19.45 8.83 -11.90
C SER A 23 20.62 9.81 -11.69
N LEU A 24 20.52 10.76 -10.76
CA LEU A 24 21.57 11.74 -10.45
C LEU A 24 22.60 11.26 -9.40
N GLY A 25 22.85 9.95 -9.33
CA GLY A 25 23.92 9.37 -8.51
C GLY A 25 23.65 9.48 -7.01
N ALA A 26 24.10 10.56 -6.36
CA ALA A 26 23.99 10.76 -4.91
C ALA A 26 22.55 10.79 -4.39
N ASN A 27 21.59 11.06 -5.27
CA ASN A 27 20.17 11.01 -4.92
C ASN A 27 19.59 9.58 -4.93
N ASN A 28 20.34 8.59 -5.39
CA ASN A 28 19.90 7.19 -5.36
C ASN A 28 20.06 6.59 -3.97
N LEU A 29 19.05 6.82 -3.13
CA LEU A 29 19.04 6.35 -1.75
C LEU A 29 18.43 4.94 -1.58
N VAL A 30 17.90 4.36 -2.66
CA VAL A 30 17.28 3.01 -2.68
C VAL A 30 18.23 1.96 -3.26
N GLY A 31 19.20 2.37 -4.08
CA GLY A 31 20.07 1.48 -4.85
C GLY A 31 19.49 1.19 -6.24
N ASP A 32 19.86 0.08 -6.86
CA ASP A 32 19.27 -0.37 -8.12
C ASP A 32 18.00 -1.19 -7.84
N PRO A 33 16.78 -0.67 -8.11
CA PRO A 33 15.56 -1.41 -7.87
C PRO A 33 15.18 -2.31 -9.07
N GLY A 34 16.05 -2.43 -10.07
CA GLY A 34 15.91 -3.30 -11.23
C GLY A 34 14.62 -3.03 -12.00
N ILE A 35 13.77 -4.05 -12.15
CA ILE A 35 12.50 -3.94 -12.88
C ILE A 35 11.50 -2.96 -12.26
N LEU A 36 11.72 -2.52 -11.02
CA LEU A 36 10.87 -1.55 -10.33
C LEU A 36 11.28 -0.10 -10.63
N ASP A 37 12.36 0.13 -11.38
CA ASP A 37 12.78 1.46 -11.87
C ASP A 37 12.10 1.88 -13.18
N PHE A 38 10.77 1.75 -13.26
CA PHE A 38 10.04 2.15 -14.47
C PHE A 38 9.70 3.66 -14.49
N TYR A 39 10.42 4.48 -13.71
CA TYR A 39 10.26 5.93 -13.64
C TYR A 39 10.90 6.60 -14.86
N VAL A 40 10.24 6.49 -16.01
CA VAL A 40 10.73 6.97 -17.32
C VAL A 40 10.47 8.46 -17.57
N PHE A 41 10.14 9.23 -16.54
CA PHE A 41 9.84 10.66 -16.64
C PHE A 41 10.74 11.49 -15.73
N ALA A 42 11.06 12.71 -16.16
CA ALA A 42 11.76 13.67 -15.31
C ALA A 42 10.79 14.26 -14.28
N TRP A 43 11.16 14.24 -13.00
CA TRP A 43 10.37 14.89 -11.97
C TRP A 43 10.28 16.41 -12.23
N PRO A 44 9.08 16.99 -12.30
CA PRO A 44 8.93 18.43 -12.48
C PRO A 44 9.30 19.17 -11.18
N THR A 45 10.38 19.94 -11.21
CA THR A 45 10.84 20.76 -10.08
C THR A 45 10.05 22.07 -9.92
N SER A 46 9.12 22.35 -10.83
CA SER A 46 8.22 23.49 -10.78
C SER A 46 6.75 23.04 -10.85
N PRO A 47 5.84 23.68 -10.08
CA PRO A 47 6.12 24.70 -9.07
C PRO A 47 6.89 24.12 -7.86
N SER A 48 7.69 24.95 -7.19
CA SER A 48 8.59 24.50 -6.11
C SER A 48 7.87 23.85 -4.93
N TRP A 49 6.57 24.12 -4.76
CA TRP A 49 5.75 23.52 -3.71
C TRP A 49 5.23 22.12 -4.05
N LEU A 50 5.37 21.63 -5.29
CA LEU A 50 4.77 20.37 -5.73
C LEU A 50 5.17 19.19 -4.84
N TYR A 51 6.47 19.07 -4.55
CA TYR A 51 6.96 18.01 -3.65
C TYR A 51 6.41 18.16 -2.23
N ALA A 52 6.33 19.38 -1.71
CA ALA A 52 5.74 19.64 -0.40
C ALA A 52 4.27 19.24 -0.34
N LEU A 53 3.49 19.48 -1.42
CA LEU A 53 2.11 19.02 -1.50
C LEU A 53 2.03 17.49 -1.53
N THR A 54 2.75 16.82 -2.43
CA THR A 54 2.68 15.36 -2.55
C THR A 54 3.14 14.67 -1.27
N GLN A 55 4.23 15.16 -0.67
CA GLN A 55 4.76 14.62 0.57
C GLN A 55 3.84 14.93 1.76
N GLY A 56 3.30 16.15 1.84
CA GLY A 56 2.31 16.51 2.85
C GLY A 56 1.07 15.62 2.77
N LEU A 57 0.53 15.40 1.56
CA LEU A 57 -0.59 14.48 1.33
C LEU A 57 -0.24 13.05 1.75
N HIS A 58 0.94 12.55 1.36
CA HIS A 58 1.39 11.21 1.74
C HIS A 58 1.36 11.00 3.25
N VAL A 59 2.01 11.89 4.00
CA VAL A 59 2.16 11.77 5.46
C VAL A 59 0.85 12.06 6.18
N THR A 60 0.17 13.16 5.86
CA THR A 60 -1.07 13.55 6.57
C THR A 60 -2.20 12.56 6.32
N VAL A 61 -2.40 12.12 5.07
CA VAL A 61 -3.42 11.10 4.77
C VAL A 61 -3.00 9.76 5.38
N GLY A 62 -1.73 9.38 5.31
CA GLY A 62 -1.21 8.18 5.97
C GLY A 62 -1.53 8.13 7.45
N ILE A 63 -1.23 9.20 8.20
CA ILE A 63 -1.55 9.32 9.63
C ILE A 63 -3.07 9.29 9.85
N ALA A 64 -3.85 10.02 9.06
CA ALA A 64 -5.31 10.06 9.21
C ALA A 64 -5.98 8.70 8.97
N LEU A 65 -5.35 7.81 8.19
CA LEU A 65 -5.85 6.46 7.92
C LEU A 65 -5.57 5.45 9.05
N VAL A 66 -4.68 5.74 10.00
CA VAL A 66 -4.33 4.84 11.12
C VAL A 66 -5.55 4.23 11.81
N PRO A 67 -6.53 5.00 12.32
CA PRO A 67 -7.68 4.41 13.03
C PRO A 67 -8.50 3.48 12.12
N ILE A 68 -8.66 3.85 10.85
CA ILE A 68 -9.44 3.07 9.88
C ILE A 68 -8.73 1.76 9.54
N VAL A 69 -7.39 1.81 9.39
CA VAL A 69 -6.56 0.62 9.19
C VAL A 69 -6.62 -0.29 10.40
N LEU A 70 -6.51 0.23 11.63
CA LEU A 70 -6.62 -0.56 12.85
C LEU A 70 -7.98 -1.27 12.95
N VAL A 71 -9.09 -0.56 12.68
CA VAL A 71 -10.43 -1.17 12.61
C VAL A 71 -10.50 -2.25 11.53
N LYS A 72 -9.90 -2.01 10.35
CA LYS A 72 -9.88 -3.00 9.26
C LYS A 72 -9.06 -4.24 9.62
N LEU A 73 -7.92 -4.06 10.28
CA LEU A 73 -7.07 -5.16 10.75
C LEU A 73 -7.80 -5.97 11.81
N TRP A 74 -8.44 -5.32 12.77
CA TRP A 74 -9.29 -5.97 13.78
C TRP A 74 -10.38 -6.83 13.13
N ALA A 75 -11.13 -6.27 12.17
CA ALA A 75 -12.19 -6.98 11.46
C ALA A 75 -11.68 -8.16 10.61
N THR A 76 -10.40 -8.13 10.23
CA THR A 76 -9.79 -9.16 9.39
C THR A 76 -9.07 -10.23 10.21
N MET A 77 -8.76 -9.95 11.48
CA MET A 77 -8.02 -10.84 12.38
C MET A 77 -8.56 -12.28 12.42
N PRO A 78 -9.88 -12.55 12.52
CA PRO A 78 -10.38 -13.93 12.54
C PRO A 78 -10.01 -14.74 11.29
N ARG A 79 -9.94 -14.08 10.12
CA ARG A 79 -9.62 -14.73 8.84
C ARG A 79 -8.20 -15.27 8.79
N LEU A 80 -7.29 -14.70 9.58
CA LEU A 80 -5.90 -15.16 9.68
C LEU A 80 -5.80 -16.52 10.38
N PHE A 81 -6.79 -16.89 11.20
CA PHE A 81 -6.78 -18.10 12.03
C PHE A 81 -7.77 -19.18 11.57
N GLU A 82 -8.37 -19.03 10.38
CA GLU A 82 -9.28 -20.04 9.81
C GLU A 82 -8.59 -21.41 9.62
N TRP A 83 -9.29 -22.49 9.97
CA TRP A 83 -8.82 -23.88 9.88
C TRP A 83 -9.76 -24.78 9.06
N PRO A 84 -9.28 -25.78 8.29
CA PRO A 84 -7.89 -26.09 7.98
C PRO A 84 -7.17 -24.97 7.22
N PRO A 85 -5.83 -24.90 7.32
CA PRO A 85 -5.06 -23.74 6.90
C PRO A 85 -4.99 -23.62 5.37
N VAL A 86 -5.07 -24.73 4.66
CA VAL A 86 -5.16 -24.78 3.20
C VAL A 86 -6.07 -25.94 2.80
N ARG A 87 -7.10 -25.65 1.99
CA ARG A 87 -8.06 -26.59 1.41
C ARG A 87 -7.90 -26.68 -0.11
N SER A 88 -7.29 -25.68 -0.73
CA SER A 88 -7.04 -25.63 -2.18
C SER A 88 -5.94 -24.62 -2.53
N PRO A 89 -5.33 -24.71 -3.73
CA PRO A 89 -4.37 -23.71 -4.21
C PRO A 89 -4.94 -22.29 -4.25
N ALA A 90 -6.21 -22.13 -4.63
CA ALA A 90 -6.89 -20.84 -4.63
C ALA A 90 -6.98 -20.27 -3.20
N GLN A 91 -7.33 -21.09 -2.20
CA GLN A 91 -7.34 -20.64 -0.81
C GLN A 91 -5.93 -20.31 -0.30
N ALA A 92 -4.91 -21.07 -0.70
CA ALA A 92 -3.52 -20.76 -0.35
C ALA A 92 -3.10 -19.38 -0.87
N LEU A 93 -3.44 -19.06 -2.14
CA LEU A 93 -3.18 -17.74 -2.72
C LEU A 93 -3.95 -16.63 -2.01
N GLU A 94 -5.22 -16.86 -1.64
CA GLU A 94 -5.98 -15.90 -0.85
C GLU A 94 -5.31 -15.60 0.48
N ARG A 95 -4.87 -16.63 1.21
CA ARG A 95 -4.21 -16.46 2.51
C ARG A 95 -2.84 -15.81 2.40
N LEU A 96 -2.06 -16.18 1.39
CA LEU A 96 -0.77 -15.54 1.11
C LEU A 96 -0.97 -14.06 0.78
N SER A 97 -1.91 -13.73 -0.11
CA SER A 97 -2.24 -12.34 -0.44
C SER A 97 -2.65 -11.55 0.80
N LEU A 98 -3.45 -12.17 1.68
CA LEU A 98 -3.91 -11.55 2.91
C LEU A 98 -2.77 -11.32 3.90
N ALA A 99 -1.92 -12.33 4.11
CA ALA A 99 -0.76 -12.23 5.00
C ALA A 99 0.21 -11.15 4.54
N LEU A 100 0.53 -11.10 3.24
CA LEU A 100 1.35 -10.06 2.64
C LEU A 100 0.71 -8.67 2.76
N LEU A 101 -0.60 -8.57 2.54
CA LEU A 101 -1.32 -7.29 2.66
C LEU A 101 -1.31 -6.78 4.11
N VAL A 102 -1.57 -7.65 5.08
CA VAL A 102 -1.52 -7.29 6.51
C VAL A 102 -0.09 -6.91 6.92
N GLY A 103 0.90 -7.76 6.60
CA GLY A 103 2.29 -7.53 6.95
C GLY A 103 2.85 -6.25 6.34
N SER A 104 2.62 -6.02 5.05
CA SER A 104 3.05 -4.79 4.37
C SER A 104 2.31 -3.55 4.87
N THR A 105 1.00 -3.64 5.19
CA THR A 105 0.26 -2.53 5.80
C THR A 105 0.88 -2.14 7.15
N LEU A 106 1.09 -3.11 8.03
CA LEU A 106 1.71 -2.87 9.34
C LEU A 106 3.11 -2.30 9.19
N PHE A 107 3.92 -2.87 8.30
CA PHE A 107 5.28 -2.42 8.02
C PHE A 107 5.31 -0.97 7.53
N GLN A 108 4.50 -0.63 6.52
CA GLN A 108 4.44 0.72 5.96
C GLN A 108 3.98 1.74 7.00
N PHE A 109 2.89 1.46 7.72
CA PHE A 109 2.40 2.40 8.72
C PHE A 109 3.38 2.57 9.88
N ALA A 110 3.95 1.48 10.41
CA ALA A 110 4.91 1.56 11.50
C ALA A 110 6.17 2.33 11.10
N THR A 111 6.79 1.96 9.97
CA THR A 111 8.02 2.64 9.52
C THR A 111 7.76 4.09 9.13
N GLY A 112 6.63 4.39 8.48
CA GLY A 112 6.25 5.76 8.09
C GLY A 112 6.00 6.67 9.31
N ILE A 113 5.29 6.17 10.33
CA ILE A 113 5.05 6.91 11.58
C ILE A 113 6.36 7.19 12.31
N LEU A 114 7.21 6.17 12.48
CA LEU A 114 8.47 6.32 13.20
C LEU A 114 9.44 7.24 12.45
N ASN A 115 9.46 7.18 11.12
CA ASN A 115 10.20 8.13 10.28
C ASN A 115 9.68 9.57 10.42
N ALA A 116 8.36 9.78 10.48
CA ALA A 116 7.79 11.11 10.71
C ALA A 116 8.18 11.70 12.09
N GLN A 117 8.57 10.83 13.03
CA GLN A 117 9.08 11.20 14.35
C GLN A 117 10.62 11.23 14.42
N LEU A 118 11.32 10.99 13.31
CA LEU A 118 12.78 10.86 13.25
C LEU A 118 13.34 9.77 14.17
N TYR A 119 12.54 8.75 14.47
CA TYR A 119 12.93 7.65 15.34
C TYR A 119 13.17 6.38 14.51
N TYR A 120 14.39 5.85 14.56
CA TYR A 120 14.80 4.69 13.77
C TYR A 120 15.36 3.60 14.69
N PRO A 121 14.50 2.74 15.28
CA PRO A 121 14.94 1.63 16.13
C PRO A 121 15.59 0.46 15.33
N TRP A 122 16.00 0.72 14.09
CA TRP A 122 16.57 -0.26 13.15
C TRP A 122 17.82 0.30 12.47
N HIS A 123 18.60 -0.60 11.87
CA HIS A 123 19.87 -0.27 11.19
C HIS A 123 19.77 -0.26 9.66
N PHE A 124 18.62 -0.64 9.07
CA PHE A 124 18.42 -0.64 7.63
C PHE A 124 17.98 0.75 7.10
N SER A 125 18.17 1.00 5.81
CA SER A 125 17.68 2.22 5.16
C SER A 125 16.15 2.26 5.19
N PHE A 126 15.59 3.27 5.86
CA PHE A 126 14.15 3.51 5.84
C PHE A 126 13.64 3.66 4.41
N LEU A 127 14.29 4.50 3.60
CA LEU A 127 13.81 4.81 2.26
C LEU A 127 13.77 3.57 1.36
N ALA A 128 14.84 2.75 1.38
CA ALA A 128 14.86 1.50 0.63
C ALA A 128 13.80 0.52 1.13
N ALA A 129 13.77 0.26 2.45
CA ALA A 129 12.85 -0.72 3.01
C ALA A 129 11.39 -0.30 2.83
N HIS A 130 11.07 0.98 3.02
CA HIS A 130 9.74 1.54 2.81
C HIS A 130 9.33 1.51 1.33
N PHE A 131 10.24 1.80 0.40
CA PHE A 131 9.98 1.68 -1.04
C PHE A 131 9.64 0.24 -1.45
N TYR A 132 10.46 -0.74 -1.07
CA TYR A 132 10.17 -2.15 -1.38
C TYR A 132 8.92 -2.65 -0.67
N GLY A 133 8.69 -2.22 0.57
CA GLY A 133 7.45 -2.53 1.29
C GLY A 133 6.20 -1.97 0.60
N ALA A 134 6.28 -0.80 -0.03
CA ALA A 134 5.19 -0.22 -0.80
C ALA A 134 4.89 -1.04 -2.06
N TRP A 135 5.92 -1.62 -2.69
CA TRP A 135 5.77 -2.57 -3.79
C TRP A 135 5.09 -3.87 -3.37
N VAL A 136 5.52 -4.45 -2.25
CA VAL A 136 4.88 -5.64 -1.67
C VAL A 136 3.41 -5.35 -1.36
N PHE A 137 3.12 -4.20 -0.75
CA PHE A 137 1.75 -3.77 -0.48
C PHE A 137 0.93 -3.65 -1.77
N THR A 138 1.45 -2.97 -2.79
CA THR A 138 0.75 -2.72 -4.05
C THR A 138 0.44 -4.02 -4.79
N ALA A 139 1.42 -4.92 -4.87
CA ALA A 139 1.23 -6.23 -5.49
C ALA A 139 0.23 -7.10 -4.70
N ALA A 140 0.35 -7.15 -3.38
CA ALA A 140 -0.57 -7.90 -2.53
C ALA A 140 -2.00 -7.35 -2.58
N PHE A 141 -2.16 -6.03 -2.58
CA PHE A 141 -3.45 -5.36 -2.73
C PHE A 141 -4.09 -5.66 -4.09
N GLY A 142 -3.32 -5.55 -5.18
CA GLY A 142 -3.76 -5.88 -6.53
C GLY A 142 -4.22 -7.33 -6.65
N LEU A 143 -3.42 -8.28 -6.14
CA LEU A 143 -3.77 -9.70 -6.10
C LEU A 143 -5.02 -9.94 -5.27
N HIS A 144 -5.11 -9.35 -4.08
CA HIS A 144 -6.27 -9.49 -3.19
C HIS A 144 -7.55 -8.95 -3.87
N ALA A 145 -7.47 -7.78 -4.49
CA ALA A 145 -8.58 -7.18 -5.21
C ALA A 145 -9.03 -8.06 -6.38
N ALA A 146 -8.08 -8.58 -7.18
CA ALA A 146 -8.37 -9.48 -8.30
C ALA A 146 -9.07 -10.78 -7.83
N LEU A 147 -8.60 -11.40 -6.75
CA LEU A 147 -9.20 -12.61 -6.18
C LEU A 147 -10.62 -12.36 -5.64
N LYS A 148 -10.88 -11.18 -5.07
CA LYS A 148 -12.21 -10.83 -4.50
C LYS A 148 -13.18 -10.20 -5.51
N PHE A 149 -12.70 -9.78 -6.68
CA PHE A 149 -13.52 -9.13 -7.70
C PHE A 149 -14.73 -9.94 -8.17
N PRO A 150 -14.62 -11.27 -8.46
CA PRO A 150 -15.78 -12.06 -8.88
C PRO A 150 -16.87 -12.13 -7.81
N ALA A 151 -16.47 -12.32 -6.54
CA ALA A 151 -17.40 -12.36 -5.41
C ALA A 151 -18.10 -11.02 -5.20
N MET A 152 -17.36 -9.90 -5.32
CA MET A 152 -17.92 -8.55 -5.28
C MET A 152 -18.96 -8.35 -6.39
N ARG A 153 -18.64 -8.70 -7.64
CA ARG A 153 -19.56 -8.57 -8.77
C ARG A 153 -20.84 -9.38 -8.58
N ARG A 154 -20.74 -10.61 -8.07
CA ARG A 154 -21.91 -11.46 -7.78
C ARG A 154 -22.82 -10.80 -6.75
N SER A 155 -22.26 -10.35 -5.63
CA SER A 155 -23.03 -9.71 -4.55
C SER A 155 -23.71 -8.41 -5.01
N LEU A 156 -23.05 -7.60 -5.84
CA LEU A 156 -23.65 -6.38 -6.40
C LEU A 156 -24.82 -6.68 -7.35
N ARG A 157 -24.72 -7.75 -8.17
CA ARG A 157 -25.83 -8.18 -9.03
C ARG A 157 -27.03 -8.66 -8.21
N GLU A 158 -26.80 -9.45 -7.17
CA GLU A 158 -27.86 -9.96 -6.29
C GLU A 158 -28.59 -8.82 -5.56
N ARG A 159 -27.85 -7.81 -5.06
CA ARG A 159 -28.45 -6.63 -4.43
C ARG A 159 -29.31 -5.82 -5.38
N ARG A 160 -28.84 -5.60 -6.62
CA ARG A 160 -29.62 -4.89 -7.64
C ARG A 160 -30.95 -5.59 -7.95
N VAL A 161 -30.96 -6.92 -8.01
CA VAL A 161 -32.19 -7.69 -8.20
C VAL A 161 -33.15 -7.50 -7.02
N LEU A 162 -32.64 -7.49 -5.79
CA LEU A 162 -33.47 -7.26 -4.60
C LEU A 162 -34.04 -5.83 -4.52
N ASP A 163 -33.29 -4.83 -5.00
CA ASP A 163 -33.74 -3.44 -5.08
C ASP A 163 -34.81 -3.26 -6.18
N GLU A 164 -34.71 -3.98 -7.31
CA GLU A 164 -35.72 -3.98 -8.38
C GLU A 164 -37.03 -4.69 -7.98
N LEU A 165 -37.02 -5.49 -6.90
CA LEU A 165 -38.19 -6.22 -6.38
C LEU A 165 -38.91 -5.51 -5.20
N ARG A 166 -38.46 -4.32 -4.81
CA ARG A 166 -39.04 -3.49 -3.74
C ARG A 166 -39.75 -2.27 -4.31
#